data_AF-J3PKS2-F1
#
_entry.id   AF-J3PKS2-F1
#
_cell.length_a   1.000
_cell.length_b   1.000
_cell.length_c   1.000
_cell.angle_alpha   90.00
_cell.angle_beta   90.00
_cell.angle_gamma   90.00
#
_symmetry.space_group_name_H-M   'P 1'
#
loop_
_entity.id
_entity.type
_entity.pdbx_description
1 polymer ?
#
loop_
_entity_poly.entity_id
_entity_poly.type
_entity_poly.pdbx_seq_one_letter_code
_entity_poly.pdbx_strand_id
1 'polypeptide(L)'
;MIIMIHQGRTDLDKTGDHLAPTKKPPQSMMALLALLMLLAQQAAADLSCRPQGPIVPPPLDLDASPAFRLAADRLAQALDGAVNGSIPAGWAAENGSFSVALVSVGQRDPKVPLWEYHHLARGNVRGTRRLDRDSQYLIGSISKVVTGAVPFLAHLVG
;
A
#
# COMPACT_ATOMS: atom_id res chain seq x y z
N MET A 1 13.60 7.07 1.99
CA MET A 1 14.83 7.18 1.18
C MET A 1 14.88 5.97 0.28
N ILE A 2 14.73 6.16 -1.03
CA ILE A 2 14.79 5.09 -2.03
C ILE A 2 15.91 5.49 -2.99
N ILE A 3 16.92 4.64 -3.11
CA ILE A 3 18.03 4.81 -4.04
C ILE A 3 17.70 3.99 -5.28
N MET A 4 17.63 4.64 -6.45
CA MET A 4 17.63 3.96 -7.75
C MET A 4 19.03 4.05 -8.34
N ILE A 5 19.62 2.89 -8.63
CA ILE A 5 20.88 2.79 -9.39
C ILE A 5 20.51 2.59 -10.86
N HIS A 6 20.90 3.55 -11.71
CA HIS A 6 20.86 3.42 -13.16
C HIS A 6 22.25 2.97 -13.64
N GLN A 7 22.36 1.76 -14.18
CA GLN A 7 23.58 1.27 -14.82
C GLN A 7 23.55 1.61 -16.31
N GLY A 8 24.53 2.41 -16.74
CA GLY A 8 24.78 2.81 -18.11
C GLY A 8 25.39 1.68 -18.94
N ARG A 9 25.01 1.67 -20.22
CA ARG A 9 25.45 0.77 -21.28
C ARG A 9 26.87 1.14 -21.73
N THR A 10 27.75 0.16 -21.86
CA THR A 10 29.06 0.33 -22.53
C THR A 10 28.98 -0.22 -23.94
N ASP A 11 29.18 0.66 -24.93
CA ASP A 11 29.53 0.31 -26.30
C ASP A 11 31.01 -0.05 -26.38
N LEU A 12 31.33 -1.13 -27.10
CA LEU A 12 32.66 -1.36 -27.68
C LEU A 12 32.50 -2.32 -28.88
N ASP A 13 32.52 -1.72 -30.06
CA ASP A 13 32.75 -2.38 -31.34
C ASP A 13 34.25 -2.27 -31.69
N LYS A 14 34.83 -3.40 -32.11
CA LYS A 14 35.72 -3.54 -33.28
C LYS A 14 36.61 -4.78 -33.16
N THR A 15 36.34 -5.77 -34.01
CA THR A 15 37.40 -6.57 -34.64
C THR A 15 36.91 -7.00 -36.02
N GLY A 16 37.65 -6.65 -37.06
CA GLY A 16 37.45 -7.21 -38.40
C GLY A 16 38.00 -8.62 -38.49
N ASP A 17 37.48 -9.40 -39.45
CA ASP A 17 38.31 -10.12 -40.41
C ASP A 17 37.48 -10.77 -41.53
N HIS A 18 38.11 -10.81 -42.70
CA HIS A 18 37.66 -11.35 -43.98
C HIS A 18 37.34 -12.86 -43.93
N LEU A 19 36.27 -13.31 -44.61
CA LEU A 19 36.33 -14.34 -45.69
C LEU A 19 34.95 -14.61 -46.35
N ALA A 20 34.93 -14.48 -47.69
CA ALA A 20 34.16 -15.14 -48.77
C ALA A 20 32.67 -15.58 -48.62
N PRO A 21 31.88 -15.53 -49.73
CA PRO A 21 30.42 -15.48 -49.70
C PRO A 21 29.76 -16.86 -49.59
N THR A 22 28.84 -17.00 -48.64
CA THR A 22 27.83 -18.06 -48.65
C THR A 22 26.48 -17.45 -49.04
N LYS A 23 25.78 -18.17 -49.93
CA LYS A 23 24.53 -17.78 -50.60
C LYS A 23 23.45 -17.42 -49.58
N LYS A 24 23.08 -16.13 -49.53
CA LYS A 24 22.20 -15.55 -48.51
C LYS A 24 20.72 -15.81 -48.83
N PRO A 25 19.96 -16.57 -48.00
CA PRO A 25 18.51 -16.69 -48.15
C PRO A 25 17.82 -15.34 -47.84
N PRO A 26 16.57 -15.12 -48.30
CA PRO A 26 15.91 -13.81 -48.27
C PRO A 26 15.80 -13.26 -46.83
N GLN A 27 16.65 -12.27 -46.54
CA GLN A 27 16.88 -11.70 -45.21
C GLN A 27 15.63 -11.07 -44.58
N SER A 28 14.69 -10.63 -45.40
CA SER A 28 13.47 -9.94 -44.96
C SER A 28 12.48 -10.88 -44.27
N MET A 29 12.36 -12.13 -44.73
CA MET A 29 11.40 -13.09 -44.17
C MET A 29 11.90 -13.70 -42.85
N MET A 30 13.22 -13.91 -42.74
CA MET A 30 13.87 -14.37 -41.51
C MET A 30 13.86 -13.29 -40.42
N ALA A 31 14.03 -12.02 -40.77
CA ALA A 31 13.98 -10.92 -39.81
C ALA A 31 12.56 -10.69 -39.25
N LEU A 32 11.53 -10.81 -40.08
CA LEU A 32 10.13 -10.71 -39.64
C LEU A 32 9.72 -11.88 -38.74
N LEU A 33 10.16 -13.09 -39.08
CA LEU A 33 9.93 -14.29 -38.26
C LEU A 33 10.67 -14.20 -36.92
N ALA A 34 11.91 -13.70 -36.92
CA ALA A 34 12.69 -13.47 -35.70
C ALA A 34 12.05 -12.40 -34.81
N LEU A 35 11.52 -11.32 -35.40
CA LEU A 35 10.80 -10.28 -34.67
C LEU A 35 9.49 -10.83 -34.06
N LEU A 36 8.72 -11.63 -34.81
CA LEU A 36 7.52 -12.29 -34.30
C LEU A 36 7.81 -13.26 -33.15
N MET A 37 8.90 -14.02 -33.22
CA MET A 37 9.31 -14.90 -32.11
C MET A 37 9.78 -14.12 -30.87
N LEU A 38 10.44 -12.98 -31.06
CA LEU A 38 10.89 -12.12 -29.96
C LEU A 38 9.72 -11.44 -29.23
N LEU A 39 8.69 -11.01 -29.97
CA LEU A 39 7.44 -10.49 -29.39
C LEU A 39 6.63 -11.58 -28.67
N ALA A 40 6.66 -12.83 -29.16
CA ALA A 40 5.98 -13.95 -28.50
C ALA A 40 6.63 -14.34 -27.15
N GLN A 41 7.95 -14.17 -27.00
CA GLN A 41 8.66 -14.44 -25.74
C GLN A 41 8.36 -13.43 -24.62
N GLN A 42 7.84 -12.24 -24.94
CA GLN A 42 7.49 -11.23 -23.93
C GLN A 42 6.11 -11.48 -23.29
N ALA A 43 5.27 -12.34 -23.88
CA ALA A 43 3.90 -12.59 -23.40
C ALA A 43 3.80 -13.69 -22.32
N ALA A 44 4.84 -14.50 -22.15
CA ALA A 44 4.82 -15.68 -21.27
C ALA A 44 5.31 -15.41 -19.83
N ALA A 45 5.67 -14.16 -19.49
CA ALA A 45 6.28 -13.81 -18.21
C ALA A 45 5.29 -13.35 -17.11
N ASP A 46 3.96 -13.40 -17.33
CA ASP A 46 2.99 -12.72 -16.45
C ASP A 46 1.97 -13.62 -15.71
N LEU A 47 2.18 -14.93 -15.57
CA LEU A 47 1.24 -15.78 -14.80
C LEU A 47 1.85 -16.65 -13.69
N SER A 48 3.18 -16.81 -13.63
CA SER A 48 3.82 -17.72 -12.67
C SER A 48 4.10 -17.10 -11.29
N CYS A 49 3.97 -15.78 -11.15
CA CYS A 49 4.39 -15.06 -9.94
C CYS A 49 3.24 -14.55 -9.06
N ARG A 50 1.99 -15.00 -9.25
CA ARG A 50 0.95 -14.68 -8.26
C ARG A 50 1.16 -15.57 -7.03
N PRO A 51 1.44 -15.00 -5.85
CA PRO A 51 1.44 -15.78 -4.62
C PRO A 51 0.09 -16.46 -4.45
N GLN A 52 0.08 -17.74 -4.06
CA GLN A 52 -1.14 -18.44 -3.67
C GLN A 52 -1.94 -17.56 -2.70
N GLY A 53 -3.22 -17.38 -3.00
CA GLY A 53 -4.12 -16.62 -2.15
C GLY A 53 -4.23 -17.22 -0.74
N PRO A 54 -4.78 -16.47 0.21
CA PRO A 54 -4.97 -16.95 1.58
C PRO A 54 -5.71 -18.30 1.61
N ILE A 55 -5.16 -19.28 2.34
CA ILE A 55 -5.77 -20.61 2.54
C ILE A 55 -7.12 -20.50 3.28
N VAL A 56 -7.30 -19.45 4.08
CA VAL A 56 -8.52 -19.19 4.84
C VAL A 56 -9.25 -17.99 4.25
N PRO A 57 -10.60 -18.02 4.17
CA PRO A 57 -11.36 -16.86 3.75
C PRO A 57 -11.11 -15.70 4.72
N PRO A 58 -11.19 -14.44 4.25
CA PRO A 58 -11.07 -13.30 5.13
C PRO A 58 -12.15 -13.38 6.23
N PRO A 59 -11.80 -13.07 7.49
CA PRO A 59 -12.76 -13.10 8.58
C PRO A 59 -13.87 -12.08 8.30
N LEU A 60 -15.11 -12.57 8.29
CA LEU A 60 -16.31 -11.75 8.23
C LEU A 60 -16.78 -11.41 9.64
N ASP A 61 -17.46 -10.28 9.81
CA ASP A 61 -18.10 -9.88 11.07
C ASP A 61 -17.17 -9.95 12.29
N LEU A 62 -15.96 -9.40 12.14
CA LEU A 62 -14.95 -9.41 13.19
C LEU A 62 -15.45 -8.77 14.51
N ASP A 63 -16.37 -7.81 14.42
CA ASP A 63 -17.03 -7.19 15.58
C ASP A 63 -17.90 -8.15 16.40
N ALA A 64 -18.40 -9.23 15.79
CA ALA A 64 -19.15 -10.27 16.48
C ALA A 64 -18.23 -11.24 17.26
N SER A 65 -16.93 -11.25 16.98
CA SER A 65 -15.97 -12.14 17.65
C SER A 65 -15.75 -11.74 19.11
N PRO A 66 -15.93 -12.65 20.08
CA PRO A 66 -15.62 -12.37 21.50
C PRO A 66 -14.16 -11.97 21.73
N ALA A 67 -13.24 -12.57 20.97
CA ALA A 67 -11.82 -12.27 21.07
C ALA A 67 -11.51 -10.84 20.61
N PHE A 68 -12.15 -10.39 19.53
CA PHE A 68 -12.00 -9.03 19.03
C PHE A 68 -12.54 -8.01 20.04
N ARG A 69 -13.76 -8.23 20.55
CA ARG A 69 -14.38 -7.33 21.53
C ARG A 69 -13.53 -7.21 22.80
N LEU A 70 -13.07 -8.33 23.34
CA LEU A 70 -12.17 -8.32 24.51
C LEU A 70 -10.87 -7.56 24.24
N ALA A 71 -10.27 -7.72 23.05
CA ALA A 71 -9.06 -6.99 22.68
C ALA A 71 -9.33 -5.49 22.52
N ALA A 72 -10.45 -5.11 21.91
CA ALA A 72 -10.86 -3.73 21.72
C ALA A 72 -11.13 -3.03 23.07
N ASP A 73 -11.79 -3.71 24.01
CA ASP A 73 -12.02 -3.20 25.37
C ASP A 73 -10.71 -2.99 26.13
N ARG A 74 -9.77 -3.94 26.02
CA ARG A 74 -8.43 -3.80 26.62
C ARG A 74 -7.63 -2.67 26.00
N LEU A 75 -7.75 -2.47 24.68
CA LEU A 75 -7.13 -1.36 24.00
C LEU A 75 -7.70 -0.02 24.47
N ALA A 76 -9.03 0.09 24.61
CA ALA A 76 -9.69 1.27 25.17
C ALA A 76 -9.15 1.59 26.58
N GLN A 77 -9.10 0.58 27.46
CA GLN A 77 -8.57 0.73 28.82
C GLN A 77 -7.10 1.17 28.82
N ALA A 78 -6.27 0.64 27.91
CA ALA A 78 -4.88 1.04 27.79
C ALA A 78 -4.73 2.49 27.30
N LEU A 79 -5.55 2.92 26.35
CA LEU A 79 -5.56 4.30 25.86
C LEU A 79 -6.06 5.27 26.94
N ASP A 80 -7.12 4.90 27.67
CA ASP A 80 -7.60 5.66 28.83
C ASP A 80 -6.51 5.75 29.90
N GLY A 81 -5.81 4.65 30.15
CA GLY A 81 -4.68 4.60 31.06
C GLY A 81 -3.53 5.53 30.64
N ALA A 82 -3.23 5.59 29.34
CA ALA A 82 -2.25 6.51 28.79
C ALA A 82 -2.68 7.98 28.92
N VAL A 83 -3.97 8.26 28.67
CA VAL A 83 -4.54 9.60 28.74
C VAL A 83 -4.64 10.11 30.18
N ASN A 84 -5.01 9.25 31.12
CA ASN A 84 -5.16 9.62 32.53
C ASN A 84 -3.84 9.56 33.33
N GLY A 85 -2.75 9.10 32.69
CA GLY A 85 -1.42 9.03 33.28
C GLY A 85 -1.13 7.80 34.13
N SER A 86 -2.05 6.82 34.20
CA SER A 86 -1.78 5.52 34.85
C SER A 86 -0.84 4.62 34.02
N ILE A 87 -0.74 4.87 32.72
CA ILE A 87 0.25 4.27 31.82
C ILE A 87 1.13 5.40 31.25
N PRO A 88 2.47 5.28 31.27
CA PRO A 88 3.35 6.29 30.67
C PRO A 88 3.14 6.37 29.15
N ALA A 89 2.48 7.43 28.69
CA ALA A 89 2.21 7.64 27.27
C ALA A 89 3.48 8.06 26.49
N GLY A 90 4.38 8.83 27.12
CA GLY A 90 5.52 9.42 26.43
C GLY A 90 5.17 10.71 25.65
N TRP A 91 3.95 11.20 25.78
CA TRP A 91 3.51 12.53 25.33
C TRP A 91 2.60 13.20 26.36
N ALA A 92 2.44 14.52 26.24
CA ALA A 92 1.54 15.32 27.06
C ALA A 92 0.07 15.13 26.62
N ALA A 93 -0.61 14.13 27.19
CA ALA A 93 -1.97 13.76 26.82
C ALA A 93 -2.99 14.90 27.02
N GLU A 94 -2.74 15.81 27.96
CA GLU A 94 -3.54 17.00 28.21
C GLU A 94 -3.49 18.05 27.10
N ASN A 95 -2.48 17.97 26.21
CA ASN A 95 -2.23 18.94 25.15
C ASN A 95 -2.60 18.43 23.75
N GLY A 96 -2.75 17.11 23.57
CA GLY A 96 -3.01 16.50 22.27
C GLY A 96 -4.36 15.78 22.22
N SER A 97 -5.21 16.16 21.27
CA SER A 97 -6.42 15.38 20.95
C SER A 97 -6.11 14.38 19.83
N PHE A 98 -6.63 13.17 19.91
CA PHE A 98 -6.39 12.14 18.90
C PHE A 98 -7.59 11.21 18.74
N SER A 99 -7.61 10.46 17.65
CA SER A 99 -8.61 9.44 17.41
C SER A 99 -8.00 8.22 16.76
N VAL A 100 -8.51 7.06 17.12
CA VAL A 100 -8.09 5.76 16.61
C VAL A 100 -9.33 5.04 16.11
N ALA A 101 -9.26 4.49 14.92
CA ALA A 101 -10.34 3.70 14.34
C ALA A 101 -9.77 2.39 13.78
N LEU A 102 -10.49 1.29 14.00
CA LEU A 102 -10.16 -0.01 13.44
C LEU A 102 -11.17 -0.37 12.35
N VAL A 103 -10.66 -0.69 11.17
CA VAL A 103 -11.44 -1.13 10.02
C VAL A 103 -10.94 -2.50 9.57
N SER A 104 -11.84 -3.33 9.05
CA SER A 104 -11.47 -4.62 8.45
C SER A 104 -12.07 -4.75 7.06
N VAL A 105 -11.32 -5.45 6.21
CA VAL A 105 -11.85 -6.03 4.99
C VAL A 105 -12.97 -7.02 5.38
N GLY A 106 -14.13 -6.96 4.73
CA GLY A 106 -15.25 -7.85 5.04
C GLY A 106 -16.18 -7.38 6.17
N GLN A 107 -16.04 -6.13 6.66
CA GLN A 107 -17.02 -5.54 7.57
C GLN A 107 -18.36 -5.25 6.87
N ARG A 108 -19.48 -5.35 7.61
CA ARG A 108 -20.84 -5.15 7.09
C ARG A 108 -21.06 -3.79 6.43
N ASP A 109 -20.62 -2.71 7.08
CA ASP A 109 -20.68 -1.37 6.52
C ASP A 109 -19.24 -0.81 6.38
N PRO A 110 -18.70 -0.66 5.16
CA PRO A 110 -17.35 -0.14 4.94
C PRO A 110 -17.17 1.32 5.38
N LYS A 111 -18.26 2.05 5.64
CA LYS A 111 -18.20 3.45 6.09
C LYS A 111 -18.12 3.58 7.61
N VAL A 112 -18.41 2.54 8.36
CA VAL A 112 -18.44 2.58 9.84
C VAL A 112 -17.31 1.71 10.38
N PRO A 113 -16.34 2.27 11.11
CA PRO A 113 -15.30 1.46 11.72
C PRO A 113 -15.87 0.44 12.71
N LEU A 114 -15.19 -0.70 12.82
CA LEU A 114 -15.57 -1.77 13.75
C LEU A 114 -15.43 -1.32 15.21
N TRP A 115 -14.51 -0.40 15.47
CA TRP A 115 -14.25 0.18 16.77
C TRP A 115 -13.58 1.54 16.61
N GLU A 116 -13.93 2.49 17.48
CA GLU A 116 -13.40 3.85 17.49
C GLU A 116 -13.06 4.29 18.92
N TYR A 117 -12.04 5.12 19.05
CA TYR A 117 -11.65 5.78 20.28
C TYR A 117 -11.31 7.23 19.99
N HIS A 118 -11.81 8.15 20.83
CA HIS A 118 -11.61 9.58 20.68
C HIS A 118 -11.17 10.18 22.00
N HIS A 119 -10.00 10.83 22.02
CA HIS A 119 -9.53 11.60 23.16
C HIS A 119 -9.52 13.09 22.81
N LEU A 120 -10.32 13.86 23.53
CA LEU A 120 -10.33 15.32 23.44
C LEU A 120 -9.50 15.89 24.60
N ALA A 121 -8.36 16.49 24.25
CA ALA A 121 -7.47 17.12 25.22
C ALA A 121 -8.14 18.33 25.90
N ARG A 122 -7.95 18.44 27.22
CA ARG A 122 -8.42 19.58 28.01
C ARG A 122 -7.77 20.90 27.59
N GLY A 123 -6.53 20.85 27.12
CA GLY A 123 -5.81 22.00 26.58
C GLY A 123 -6.37 22.51 25.25
N ASN A 124 -7.35 21.84 24.65
CA ASN A 124 -7.97 22.27 23.39
C ASN A 124 -8.97 23.42 23.60
N VAL A 125 -8.44 24.62 23.79
CA VAL A 125 -9.23 25.84 24.08
C VAL A 125 -9.71 26.58 22.83
N ARG A 126 -9.02 26.42 21.70
CA ARG A 126 -9.31 27.14 20.43
C ARG A 126 -9.68 26.21 19.26
N GLY A 127 -9.65 24.89 19.46
CA GLY A 127 -10.02 23.91 18.44
C GLY A 127 -11.45 23.39 18.62
N THR A 128 -11.69 22.15 18.18
CA THR A 128 -13.02 21.56 18.22
C THR A 128 -13.52 21.32 19.65
N ARG A 129 -14.80 21.58 19.91
CA ARG A 129 -15.43 21.30 21.21
C ARG A 129 -15.90 19.85 21.34
N ARG A 130 -16.03 19.15 20.22
CA ARG A 130 -16.45 17.75 20.15
C ARG A 130 -15.52 17.01 19.21
N LEU A 131 -15.05 15.86 19.66
CA LEU A 131 -14.26 14.96 18.84
C LEU A 131 -15.09 13.73 18.55
N ASP A 132 -15.30 13.46 17.27
CA ASP A 132 -16.06 12.34 16.75
C ASP A 132 -15.45 11.90 15.42
N ARG A 133 -16.01 10.84 14.84
CA ARG A 133 -15.61 10.27 13.55
C ARG A 133 -15.60 11.26 12.38
N ASP A 134 -16.35 12.36 12.47
CA ASP A 134 -16.46 13.36 11.41
C ASP A 134 -15.49 14.53 11.61
N SER A 135 -14.66 14.45 12.66
CA SER A 135 -13.62 15.43 12.96
C SER A 135 -12.48 15.37 11.93
N GLN A 136 -12.00 16.54 11.52
CA GLN A 136 -11.00 16.69 10.47
C GLN A 136 -9.60 16.85 11.04
N TYR A 137 -8.62 16.20 10.40
CA TYR A 137 -7.21 16.23 10.78
C TYR A 137 -6.34 16.64 9.60
N LEU A 138 -5.28 17.41 9.87
CA LEU A 138 -4.22 17.66 8.91
C LEU A 138 -3.31 16.44 8.86
N ILE A 139 -3.45 15.62 7.80
CA ILE A 139 -2.74 14.34 7.67
C ILE A 139 -1.29 14.46 7.17
N GLY A 140 -0.83 15.67 6.84
CA GLY A 140 0.57 15.94 6.47
C GLY A 140 1.11 14.99 5.40
N SER A 141 2.27 14.39 5.65
CA SER A 141 2.94 13.49 4.67
C SER A 141 2.16 12.22 4.32
N ILE A 142 1.14 11.83 5.11
CA ILE A 142 0.26 10.70 4.76
C ILE A 142 -0.52 10.98 3.47
N SER A 143 -0.76 12.25 3.13
CA SER A 143 -1.35 12.66 1.84
C SER A 143 -0.64 12.08 0.61
N LYS A 144 0.67 11.82 0.69
CA LYS A 144 1.46 11.23 -0.40
C LYS A 144 0.99 9.82 -0.77
N VAL A 145 0.45 9.06 0.17
CA VAL A 145 -0.12 7.73 -0.09
C VAL A 145 -1.33 7.85 -1.03
N VAL A 146 -2.21 8.80 -0.77
CA VAL A 146 -3.37 9.08 -1.63
C VAL A 146 -2.91 9.57 -3.00
N THR A 147 -1.94 10.49 -3.05
CA THR A 147 -1.37 10.98 -4.32
C THR A 147 -0.75 9.85 -5.15
N GLY A 148 -0.11 8.87 -4.52
CA GLY A 148 0.43 7.69 -5.20
C GLY A 148 -0.64 6.67 -5.63
N ALA A 149 -1.73 6.54 -4.87
CA ALA A 149 -2.81 5.58 -5.15
C ALA A 149 -3.70 5.98 -6.33
N VAL A 150 -3.97 7.28 -6.52
CA VAL A 150 -4.85 7.77 -7.60
C VAL A 150 -4.36 7.36 -9.01
N PRO A 151 -3.07 7.53 -9.37
CA PRO A 151 -2.54 7.03 -10.63
C PRO A 151 -2.70 5.51 -10.82
N PHE A 152 -2.52 4.73 -9.76
CA PHE A 152 -2.65 3.27 -9.81
C PHE A 152 -4.10 2.84 -10.07
N LEU A 153 -5.07 3.48 -9.40
CA LEU A 153 -6.49 3.22 -9.62
C LEU A 153 -6.95 3.63 -11.02
N ALA A 154 -6.44 4.75 -11.56
CA ALA A 154 -6.75 5.19 -12.91
C ALA A 154 -6.30 4.18 -13.99
N HIS A 155 -5.22 3.45 -13.73
CA HIS A 155 -4.72 2.42 -14.65
C HIS A 155 -5.50 1.10 -14.58
N LEU A 156 -6.21 0.81 -13.49
CA LEU A 156 -7.00 -0.41 -13.34
C LEU A 156 -8.43 -0.31 -13.86
N VAL A 157 -8.90 0.91 -14.13
CA VAL A 157 -10.29 1.20 -14.55
C VAL A 157 -10.38 1.63 -16.02
N GLY A 158 -9.24 1.79 -16.71
CA GLY A 158 -9.15 2.05 -18.15
C GLY A 158 -8.70 0.81 -18.93
#